data_AF-A0A7L0UL13-F1
#
_entry.id   AF-A0A7L0UL13-F1
#
_cell.length_a   1.000
_cell.length_b   1.000
_cell.length_c   1.000
_cell.angle_alpha   90.00
_cell.angle_beta   90.00
_cell.angle_gamma   90.00
#
_symmetry.space_group_name_H-M   'P 1'
#
loop_
_entity.id
_entity.type
_entity.pdbx_description
1 polymer ?
#
loop_
_entity_poly.entity_id
_entity_poly.type
_entity_poly.pdbx_seq_one_letter_code
_entity_poly.pdbx_strand_id
1 'polypeptide(L)'
;DPDSGDNGLLLYSLVNNQTNEFDINENTGQIFTVSVAGKVGTFYLEVQATDQGTRRLSARTTVNVTVDSSSSNNMVVVVLNQKINVVERNIAEVKRVLEDKLAWNVYIVDVYSKEFEREARSSTDTTWVKIIAFDEASQEVSAEDVKRSVWHRVKAMQLG
;
A
#
# COMPACT_ATOMS: atom_id res chain seq x y z
N ASP A 1 -26.59 6.74 15.43
CA ASP A 1 -25.60 5.76 14.97
C ASP A 1 -25.29 4.84 16.16
N PRO A 2 -25.33 3.50 16.05
CA PRO A 2 -25.37 2.61 17.23
C PRO A 2 -24.15 2.64 18.15
N ASP A 3 -23.06 3.34 17.78
CA ASP A 3 -21.81 3.36 18.55
C ASP A 3 -21.38 4.77 18.99
N SER A 4 -22.35 5.62 19.36
CA SER A 4 -22.03 6.93 19.93
C SER A 4 -21.67 6.81 21.42
N GLY A 5 -20.40 7.00 21.78
CA GLY A 5 -19.89 7.00 23.18
C GLY A 5 -18.56 6.26 23.34
N ASP A 6 -18.14 5.95 24.57
CA ASP A 6 -16.88 5.23 24.86
C ASP A 6 -16.79 3.83 24.20
N ASN A 7 -17.93 3.26 23.77
CA ASN A 7 -17.98 2.01 22.99
C ASN A 7 -17.47 2.17 21.55
N GLY A 8 -17.31 3.40 21.05
CA GLY A 8 -16.69 3.67 19.75
C GLY A 8 -15.17 3.82 19.79
N LEU A 9 -14.57 3.88 20.99
CA LEU A 9 -13.12 3.97 21.18
C LEU A 9 -12.53 2.56 21.27
N LEU A 10 -11.80 2.18 20.23
CA LEU A 10 -11.09 0.91 20.15
C LEU A 10 -9.61 1.09 20.51
N LEU A 11 -9.09 0.16 21.31
CA LEU A 11 -7.66 -0.01 21.53
C LEU A 11 -7.13 -1.20 20.72
N TYR A 12 -6.06 -0.95 19.98
CA TYR A 12 -5.42 -1.94 19.11
C TYR A 12 -4.13 -2.47 19.74
N SER A 13 -3.87 -3.76 19.58
CA SER A 13 -2.62 -4.39 20.04
C SER A 13 -2.21 -5.57 19.17
N LEU A 14 -0.93 -5.92 19.21
CA LEU A 14 -0.39 -7.15 18.64
C LEU A 14 -0.34 -8.23 19.74
N VAL A 15 -1.08 -9.33 19.55
CA VAL A 15 -1.31 -10.34 20.59
C VAL A 15 -0.07 -11.19 20.88
N ASN A 16 0.74 -11.44 19.85
CA ASN A 16 1.89 -12.35 19.89
C ASN A 16 3.12 -11.71 19.23
N ASN A 17 3.40 -10.42 19.52
CA ASN A 17 4.51 -9.68 18.92
C ASN A 17 5.88 -10.12 19.46
N GLN A 18 6.31 -11.34 19.12
CA GLN A 18 7.57 -11.88 19.60
C GLN A 18 8.79 -11.29 18.89
N THR A 19 8.59 -10.61 17.77
CA THR A 19 9.64 -10.46 16.78
C THR A 19 10.17 -9.02 16.64
N ASN A 20 9.58 -8.03 17.35
CA ASN A 20 10.03 -6.63 17.40
C ASN A 20 10.23 -5.95 16.03
N GLU A 21 9.86 -6.58 14.91
CA GLU A 21 10.00 -5.95 13.58
C GLU A 21 8.84 -5.00 13.27
N PHE A 22 7.71 -5.17 13.94
CA PHE A 22 6.50 -4.38 13.76
C PHE A 22 5.93 -3.94 15.09
N ASP A 23 5.20 -2.83 15.07
CA ASP A 23 4.45 -2.32 16.21
C ASP A 23 3.18 -1.62 15.71
N ILE A 24 2.24 -1.35 16.62
CA ILE A 24 0.91 -0.81 16.29
C ILE A 24 0.56 0.38 17.18
N ASN A 25 0.03 1.43 16.59
CA ASN A 25 -0.51 2.54 17.34
C ASN A 25 -1.82 2.11 18.00
N GLU A 26 -1.85 2.13 19.34
CA GLU A 26 -2.98 1.64 20.13
C GLU A 26 -4.30 2.39 19.83
N ASN A 27 -4.25 3.64 19.38
CA ASN A 27 -5.44 4.47 19.18
C ASN A 27 -5.93 4.47 17.73
N THR A 28 -5.03 4.29 16.77
CA THR A 28 -5.38 4.36 15.33
C THR A 28 -5.37 3.00 14.64
N GLY A 29 -4.76 1.99 15.25
CA GLY A 29 -4.54 0.68 14.63
C GLY A 29 -3.49 0.70 13.51
N GLN A 30 -2.77 1.81 13.33
CA GLN A 30 -1.71 1.91 12.33
C GLN A 30 -0.54 1.02 12.71
N ILE A 31 -0.25 0.03 11.86
CA ILE A 31 0.94 -0.83 11.98
C ILE A 31 2.13 -0.12 11.32
N PHE A 32 3.27 -0.11 11.99
CA PHE A 32 4.51 0.46 11.49
C PHE A 32 5.67 -0.51 11.66
N THR A 33 6.64 -0.40 10.75
CA THR A 33 7.88 -1.17 10.78
C THR A 33 8.83 -0.56 11.79
N VAL A 34 9.32 -1.37 12.73
CA VAL A 34 10.38 -1.01 13.68
C VAL A 34 11.76 -1.31 13.07
N SER A 35 11.97 -2.56 12.63
CA SER A 35 13.18 -2.96 11.91
C SER A 35 13.01 -4.30 11.21
N VAL A 36 13.20 -4.35 9.89
CA VAL A 36 13.17 -5.58 9.08
C VAL A 36 14.50 -5.83 8.36
N ALA A 37 15.58 -5.22 8.85
CA ALA A 37 16.90 -5.33 8.20
C ALA A 37 17.35 -6.79 8.10
N GLY A 38 17.65 -7.24 6.87
CA GLY A 38 18.05 -8.62 6.59
C GLY A 38 16.94 -9.66 6.72
N LYS A 39 15.68 -9.24 6.87
CA LYS A 39 14.52 -10.13 6.90
C LYS A 39 13.86 -10.18 5.53
N VAL A 40 13.45 -11.38 5.11
CA VAL A 40 12.66 -11.63 3.90
C VAL A 40 11.64 -12.71 4.24
N GLY A 41 10.41 -12.58 3.75
CA GLY A 41 9.34 -13.54 3.97
C GLY A 41 8.04 -12.88 4.45
N THR A 42 7.06 -13.73 4.79
CA THR A 42 5.75 -13.28 5.27
C THR A 42 5.66 -13.43 6.79
N PHE A 43 5.31 -12.34 7.46
CA PHE A 43 5.04 -12.24 8.89
C PHE A 43 3.53 -12.22 9.09
N TYR A 44 3.03 -13.03 10.02
CA TYR A 44 1.61 -13.12 10.35
C TYR A 44 1.35 -12.42 11.67
N LEU A 45 0.82 -11.21 11.61
CA LEU A 45 0.56 -10.38 12.79
C LEU A 45 -0.87 -10.61 13.28
N GLU A 46 -1.03 -11.16 14.47
CA GLU A 46 -2.33 -11.25 15.13
C GLU A 46 -2.68 -9.92 15.80
N VAL A 47 -3.63 -9.19 15.22
CA VAL A 47 -4.10 -7.89 15.70
C VAL A 47 -5.37 -8.09 16.52
N GLN A 48 -5.46 -7.47 17.69
CA GLN A 48 -6.65 -7.41 18.52
C GLN A 48 -7.18 -5.98 18.60
N ALA A 49 -8.48 -5.81 18.44
CA ALA A 49 -9.20 -4.58 18.78
C ALA A 49 -10.05 -4.84 20.02
N THR A 50 -10.01 -3.93 21.00
CA THR A 50 -10.74 -4.03 22.27
C THR A 50 -11.53 -2.75 22.51
N ASP A 51 -12.83 -2.85 22.79
CA ASP A 51 -13.63 -1.69 23.18
C ASP A 51 -13.32 -1.24 24.62
N GLN A 52 -13.77 -0.03 24.96
CA GLN A 52 -13.59 0.53 26.31
C GLN A 52 -14.85 0.46 27.19
N GLY A 53 -15.78 -0.43 26.86
CA GLY A 53 -17.00 -0.62 27.65
C GLY A 53 -16.72 -1.19 29.05
N THR A 54 -17.69 -1.05 29.96
CA THR A 54 -17.60 -1.63 31.33
C THR A 54 -17.39 -3.15 31.31
N ARG A 55 -17.93 -3.82 30.29
CA ARG A 55 -17.59 -5.20 29.94
C ARG A 55 -16.86 -5.17 28.60
N ARG A 56 -15.54 -5.24 28.64
CA ARG A 56 -14.70 -5.16 27.44
C ARG A 56 -14.96 -6.32 26.50
N LEU A 57 -15.25 -6.04 25.24
CA LEU A 57 -15.27 -7.02 24.17
C LEU A 57 -14.00 -6.88 23.33
N SER A 58 -13.56 -7.99 22.73
CA SER A 58 -12.40 -7.99 21.85
C SER A 58 -12.64 -8.85 20.61
N ALA A 59 -12.06 -8.42 19.49
CA ALA A 59 -12.05 -9.15 18.23
C ALA A 59 -10.60 -9.25 17.73
N ARG A 60 -10.29 -10.32 16.99
CA ARG A 60 -8.96 -10.57 16.44
C ARG A 60 -9.00 -10.83 14.95
N THR A 61 -7.92 -10.43 14.28
CA THR A 61 -7.69 -10.74 12.86
C THR A 61 -6.19 -10.95 12.61
N THR A 62 -5.86 -11.55 11.47
CA THR A 62 -4.48 -11.73 11.03
C THR A 62 -4.16 -10.76 9.89
N VAL A 63 -3.11 -9.97 10.07
CA VAL A 63 -2.52 -9.12 9.03
C VAL A 63 -1.27 -9.80 8.50
N ASN A 64 -1.23 -10.06 7.19
CA ASN A 64 -0.06 -10.64 6.54
C ASN A 64 0.84 -9.52 6.03
N VAL A 65 2.07 -9.46 6.54
CA VAL A 65 3.09 -8.50 6.11
C VAL A 65 4.19 -9.24 5.38
N THR A 66 4.31 -9.00 4.07
CA THR A 66 5.39 -9.57 3.26
C THR A 66 6.53 -8.57 3.17
N VAL A 67 7.71 -8.97 3.64
CA VAL A 67 8.96 -8.24 3.45
C VAL A 67 9.69 -8.90 2.29
N ASP A 68 9.86 -8.15 1.22
CA ASP A 68 10.53 -8.61 0.01
C ASP A 68 11.89 -7.92 -0.13
N SER A 69 12.89 -8.63 -0.65
CA SER A 69 14.23 -8.08 -0.93
C SER A 69 14.29 -7.33 -2.26
N SER A 70 13.15 -6.78 -2.70
CA SER A 70 12.95 -6.34 -4.08
C SER A 70 13.97 -5.28 -4.45
N SER A 71 14.51 -5.40 -5.66
CA SER A 71 15.46 -4.43 -6.16
C SER A 71 14.71 -3.16 -6.56
N SER A 72 15.19 -1.99 -6.11
CA SER A 72 14.71 -0.71 -6.64
C SER A 72 14.78 -0.59 -8.17
N ASN A 73 15.58 -1.44 -8.83
CA ASN A 73 15.73 -1.50 -10.28
C ASN A 73 14.47 -1.97 -11.03
N ASN A 74 13.57 -2.72 -10.39
CA ASN A 74 12.33 -3.19 -11.02
C ASN A 74 11.14 -2.27 -10.77
N MET A 75 11.32 -1.21 -9.99
CA MET A 75 10.27 -0.23 -9.73
C MET A 75 9.96 0.56 -11.01
N VAL A 76 8.67 0.74 -11.32
CA VAL A 76 8.19 1.53 -12.45
C VAL A 76 7.46 2.76 -11.94
N VAL A 77 7.69 3.90 -12.59
CA VAL A 77 6.98 5.15 -12.28
C VAL A 77 5.87 5.37 -13.29
N VAL A 78 4.64 5.44 -12.80
CA VAL A 78 3.45 5.84 -13.55
C VAL A 78 3.20 7.32 -13.28
N VAL A 79 2.94 8.09 -14.34
CA VAL A 79 2.66 9.53 -14.23
C VAL A 79 1.18 9.74 -14.49
N LEU A 80 0.48 10.29 -13.51
CA LEU A 80 -0.94 10.63 -13.61
C LEU A 80 -1.09 12.14 -13.74
N ASN A 81 -1.84 12.59 -14.73
CA ASN A 81 -2.19 14.01 -14.89
C ASN A 81 -3.36 14.38 -13.96
N GLN A 82 -3.20 14.12 -12.66
CA GLN A 82 -4.13 14.47 -11.58
C GLN A 82 -3.33 14.97 -10.36
N LYS A 83 -3.97 15.80 -9.51
CA LYS A 83 -3.38 16.26 -8.24
C LYS A 83 -3.20 15.11 -7.25
N ILE A 84 -2.16 15.19 -6.42
CA ILE A 84 -1.80 14.13 -5.47
C ILE A 84 -2.94 13.77 -4.51
N ASN A 85 -3.63 14.77 -3.97
CA ASN A 85 -4.76 14.55 -3.07
C ASN A 85 -5.94 13.81 -3.74
N VAL A 86 -6.12 13.96 -5.05
CA VAL A 86 -7.11 13.20 -5.83
C VAL A 86 -6.65 11.76 -6.01
N VAL A 87 -5.37 11.55 -6.32
CA VAL A 87 -4.77 10.22 -6.49
C VAL A 87 -4.79 9.43 -5.18
N GLU A 88 -4.38 10.03 -4.06
CA GLU A 88 -4.38 9.39 -2.73
C GLU A 88 -5.77 8.97 -2.28
N ARG A 89 -6.78 9.85 -2.47
CA ARG A 89 -8.18 9.53 -2.14
C ARG A 89 -8.74 8.37 -2.95
N ASN A 90 -8.19 8.13 -4.14
CA ASN A 90 -8.64 7.10 -5.07
C ASN A 90 -7.58 5.99 -5.26
N ILE A 91 -6.66 5.82 -4.30
CA ILE A 91 -5.50 4.95 -4.49
C ILE A 91 -5.87 3.49 -4.74
N ALA A 92 -6.98 3.02 -4.14
CA ALA A 92 -7.53 1.70 -4.36
C ALA A 92 -7.99 1.50 -5.83
N GLU A 93 -8.61 2.52 -6.42
CA GLU A 93 -9.04 2.48 -7.82
C GLU A 93 -7.83 2.57 -8.77
N VAL A 94 -6.84 3.41 -8.44
CA VAL A 94 -5.57 3.47 -9.19
C VAL A 94 -4.90 2.09 -9.21
N LYS A 95 -4.78 1.44 -8.05
CA LYS A 95 -4.26 0.07 -7.94
C LYS A 95 -5.07 -0.90 -8.81
N ARG A 96 -6.40 -0.91 -8.67
CA ARG A 96 -7.30 -1.80 -9.41
C ARG A 96 -7.13 -1.66 -10.93
N VAL A 97 -7.06 -0.42 -11.44
CA VAL A 97 -6.86 -0.16 -12.87
C VAL A 97 -5.47 -0.61 -13.34
N LEU A 98 -4.43 -0.42 -12.53
CA LEU A 98 -3.09 -0.91 -12.87
C LEU A 98 -3.04 -2.43 -12.93
N GLU A 99 -3.66 -3.14 -11.98
CA GLU A 99 -3.75 -4.60 -11.98
C GLU A 99 -4.52 -5.13 -13.20
N ASP A 100 -5.66 -4.51 -13.52
CA ASP A 100 -6.42 -4.83 -14.75
C ASP A 100 -5.57 -4.65 -16.02
N LYS A 101 -4.83 -3.54 -16.11
CA LYS A 101 -4.05 -3.20 -17.30
C LYS A 101 -2.79 -4.03 -17.41
N LEU A 102 -2.16 -4.42 -16.31
CA LEU A 102 -0.92 -5.19 -16.33
C LEU A 102 -1.17 -6.70 -16.35
N ALA A 103 -2.32 -7.15 -15.82
CA ALA A 103 -2.63 -8.55 -15.51
C ALA A 103 -1.65 -9.17 -14.49
N TRP A 104 -1.17 -8.34 -13.56
CA TRP A 104 -0.26 -8.71 -12.47
C TRP A 104 -0.72 -8.04 -11.18
N ASN A 105 -0.32 -8.61 -10.05
CA ASN A 105 -0.50 -7.96 -8.75
C ASN A 105 0.39 -6.71 -8.69
N VAL A 106 -0.15 -5.59 -8.21
CA VAL A 106 0.58 -4.31 -8.18
C VAL A 106 0.62 -3.77 -6.76
N TYR A 107 1.82 -3.49 -6.26
CA TYR A 107 2.01 -2.77 -5.02
C TYR A 107 2.46 -1.34 -5.32
N ILE A 108 1.74 -0.38 -4.75
CA ILE A 108 2.13 1.03 -4.82
C ILE A 108 3.12 1.28 -3.70
N VAL A 109 4.36 1.58 -4.09
CA VAL A 109 5.49 1.79 -3.17
C VAL A 109 5.52 3.23 -2.69
N ASP A 110 5.16 4.18 -3.56
CA ASP A 110 5.31 5.62 -3.30
C ASP A 110 4.33 6.43 -4.15
N VAL A 111 3.81 7.52 -3.60
CA VAL A 111 2.95 8.49 -4.30
C VAL A 111 3.47 9.87 -3.94
N TYR A 112 3.95 10.61 -4.93
CA TYR A 112 4.60 11.90 -4.68
C TYR A 112 4.31 12.91 -5.79
N SER A 113 4.40 14.20 -5.45
CA SER A 113 4.39 15.32 -6.39
C SER A 113 5.73 16.06 -6.30
N LYS A 114 6.13 16.73 -7.39
CA LYS A 114 7.35 17.57 -7.41
C LYS A 114 7.20 18.89 -6.67
N GLU A 115 6.05 19.15 -6.04
CA GLU A 115 5.81 20.39 -5.28
C GLU A 115 6.70 20.51 -4.03
N PHE A 116 7.35 19.44 -3.59
CA PHE A 116 8.29 19.45 -2.46
C PHE A 116 9.70 19.96 -2.79
N GLU A 117 10.04 20.26 -4.05
CA GLU A 117 11.42 20.65 -4.39
C GLU A 117 11.67 22.13 -4.67
N ARG A 118 10.70 22.98 -5.04
CA ARG A 118 10.96 24.43 -5.25
C ARG A 118 9.77 25.34 -4.99
N GLU A 119 10.02 26.41 -4.25
CA GLU A 119 9.22 27.64 -4.24
C GLU A 119 8.97 28.13 -5.68
N ALA A 120 7.84 27.78 -6.28
CA ALA A 120 7.23 28.50 -7.40
C ALA A 120 5.82 27.96 -7.64
N ARG A 121 4.90 28.87 -7.95
CA ARG A 121 3.50 28.63 -8.29
C ARG A 121 3.33 27.76 -9.55
N SER A 122 3.60 26.47 -9.46
CA SER A 122 3.17 25.50 -10.49
C SER A 122 2.31 24.46 -9.80
N SER A 123 1.01 24.74 -9.77
CA SER A 123 -0.06 23.74 -9.65
C SER A 123 0.17 22.67 -10.71
N THR A 124 1.01 21.67 -10.44
CA THR A 124 1.11 20.54 -11.35
C THR A 124 -0.02 19.61 -10.97
N ASP A 125 -1.02 19.51 -11.85
CA ASP A 125 -1.98 18.41 -11.86
C ASP A 125 -1.24 17.12 -12.25
N THR A 126 -0.09 16.83 -11.64
CA THR A 126 0.77 15.69 -11.98
C THR A 126 1.23 15.02 -10.70
N THR A 127 0.99 13.71 -10.66
CA THR A 127 1.40 12.84 -9.56
C THR A 127 2.22 11.69 -10.13
N TRP A 128 3.30 11.34 -9.45
CA TRP A 128 4.14 10.19 -9.76
C TRP A 128 3.79 9.07 -8.79
N VAL A 129 3.46 7.90 -9.33
CA VAL A 129 3.14 6.70 -8.57
C VAL A 129 4.22 5.67 -8.86
N LYS A 130 5.02 5.34 -7.85
CA LYS A 130 6.04 4.30 -7.94
C LYS A 130 5.39 2.96 -7.62
N ILE A 131 5.53 2.01 -8.52
CA ILE A 131 4.93 0.68 -8.40
C ILE A 131 5.96 -0.42 -8.55
N ILE A 132 5.63 -1.58 -8.01
CA ILE A 132 6.27 -2.86 -8.26
C ILE A 132 5.18 -3.88 -8.62
N ALA A 133 5.48 -4.78 -9.54
CA ALA A 133 4.53 -5.78 -10.02
C ALA A 133 5.01 -7.20 -9.69
N PHE A 134 4.07 -8.09 -9.41
CA PHE A 134 4.32 -9.51 -9.13
C PHE A 134 3.40 -10.38 -9.98
N ASP A 135 3.93 -11.47 -10.50
CA ASP A 135 3.14 -12.44 -11.25
C ASP A 135 2.25 -13.31 -10.34
N GLU A 136 1.53 -14.26 -10.94
CA GLU A 136 0.64 -15.18 -10.21
C GLU A 136 1.39 -16.12 -9.26
N ALA A 137 2.69 -16.32 -9.47
CA ALA A 137 3.56 -17.11 -8.60
C ALA A 137 4.23 -16.26 -7.50
N SER A 138 3.80 -15.00 -7.34
CA SER A 138 4.38 -14.02 -6.42
C SER A 138 5.86 -13.74 -6.70
N GLN A 139 6.30 -13.88 -7.94
CA GLN A 139 7.64 -13.48 -8.37
C GLN A 139 7.63 -12.05 -8.89
N GLU A 140 8.63 -11.28 -8.50
CA GLU A 140 8.81 -9.90 -8.94
C GLU A 140 8.98 -9.84 -10.46
N VAL A 141 8.22 -8.96 -11.12
CA VAL A 141 8.27 -8.74 -12.56
C VAL A 141 9.25 -7.61 -12.87
N SER A 142 10.10 -7.82 -13.88
CA SER A 142 11.10 -6.82 -14.27
C SER A 142 10.47 -5.50 -14.74
N ALA A 143 11.14 -4.37 -14.48
CA ALA A 143 10.66 -3.07 -14.99
C ALA A 143 10.54 -3.02 -16.52
N GLU A 144 11.38 -3.79 -17.23
CA GLU A 144 11.34 -3.90 -18.68
C GLU A 144 10.07 -4.58 -19.16
N ASP A 145 9.68 -5.68 -18.52
CA ASP A 145 8.47 -6.43 -18.86
C ASP A 145 7.20 -5.66 -18.50
N VAL A 146 7.20 -4.94 -17.37
CA VAL A 146 6.14 -3.98 -17.01
C VAL A 146 5.96 -2.92 -18.10
N LYS A 147 7.04 -2.26 -18.52
CA LYS A 147 6.99 -1.26 -19.60
C LYS A 147 6.52 -1.89 -20.93
N ARG A 148 6.99 -3.09 -21.24
CA ARG A 148 6.64 -3.82 -22.48
C ARG A 148 5.15 -4.20 -22.50
N SER A 149 4.60 -4.66 -21.37
CA SER A 149 3.18 -5.02 -21.22
C SER A 149 2.28 -3.81 -21.50
N VAL A 150 2.60 -2.65 -20.93
CA VAL A 150 1.88 -1.39 -21.19
C VAL A 150 1.92 -1.05 -22.68
N TRP A 151 3.09 -1.11 -23.31
CA TRP A 151 3.25 -0.81 -24.74
C TRP A 151 2.42 -1.72 -25.65
N HIS A 152 2.42 -3.03 -25.41
CA HIS A 152 1.64 -3.97 -26.22
C HIS A 152 0.15 -3.71 -26.11
N ARG A 153 -0.34 -3.41 -24.90
CA ARG A 153 -1.78 -3.22 -24.66
C ARG A 153 -2.28 -1.88 -25.19
N VAL A 154 -1.49 -0.81 -25.10
CA VAL A 154 -1.81 0.47 -25.75
C VAL A 154 -1.91 0.30 -27.27
N LYS A 155 -0.97 -0.44 -27.87
CA LYS A 155 -0.99 -0.70 -29.32
C LYS A 155 -2.17 -1.56 -29.75
N ALA A 156 -2.56 -2.56 -28.95
CA ALA A 156 -3.73 -3.39 -29.22
C ALA A 156 -5.05 -2.57 -29.19
N MET A 157 -5.15 -1.55 -28.33
CA MET A 157 -6.31 -0.66 -28.26
C MET A 157 -6.40 0.36 -29.42
N GLN A 158 -5.31 0.61 -30.14
CA GLN A 158 -5.28 1.53 -31.29
C GLN A 158 -5.53 0.84 -32.64
N LEU A 159 -5.55 -0.49 -32.66
CA LEU A 159 -5.62 -1.30 -33.88
C LEU A 159 -6.92 -2.13 -33.99
N GLY A 160 -7.85 -1.98 -33.05
CA GLY A 160 -9.20 -2.58 -33.08
C GLY A 160 -10.26 -1.50 -33.18
#